data_AF-A0A838U7H8-F1
#
_entry.id   AF-A0A838U7H8-F1
#
_cell.length_a   1.000
_cell.length_b   1.000
_cell.length_c   1.000
_cell.angle_alpha   90.00
_cell.angle_beta   90.00
_cell.angle_gamma   90.00
#
_symmetry.space_group_name_H-M   'P 1'
#
loop_
_entity.id
_entity.type
_entity.pdbx_description
1 polymer ?
#
loop_
_entity_poly.entity_id
_entity_poly.type
_entity_poly.pdbx_seq_one_letter_code
_entity_poly.pdbx_strand_id
1 'polypeptide(L)'
;MVDENLVQTLETSLRHTRNAQNRLIARLGEAENEVALLREEIQALENTSAQTELTIDSLLVELRSGERAAAPKKLRIDDEYEVNRAETQTSAIFRPRGVVDFTERNSTVSYINQHRSVPTRMVGREPLTQRFSDRTITQSCTLLLREAGRPLHVNELYNLLIAGGMKFKGNNPTISIAVSLSRNARFQKVDPGTFDIVMREAGRKAS
;
A
#
# COMPACT_ATOMS: atom_id res chain seq x y z
N MET A 1 -6.93 52.63 -37.57
CA MET A 1 -5.83 52.51 -36.58
C MET A 1 -6.22 51.74 -35.31
N VAL A 2 -7.44 51.87 -34.77
CA VAL A 2 -7.88 51.10 -33.59
C VAL A 2 -8.19 49.64 -33.94
N ASP A 3 -8.82 49.40 -35.08
CA ASP A 3 -9.19 48.04 -35.52
C ASP A 3 -7.98 47.14 -35.82
N GLU A 4 -6.89 47.73 -36.32
CA GLU A 4 -5.66 47.00 -36.66
C GLU A 4 -4.91 46.50 -35.41
N ASN A 5 -4.94 47.28 -34.33
CA ASN A 5 -4.42 46.84 -33.03
C ASN A 5 -5.27 45.73 -32.41
N LEU A 6 -6.59 45.78 -32.58
CA LEU A 6 -7.48 44.73 -32.08
C LEU A 6 -7.27 43.41 -32.84
N VAL A 7 -7.14 43.47 -34.17
CA VAL A 7 -6.84 42.31 -35.01
C VAL A 7 -5.49 41.69 -34.62
N GLN A 8 -4.44 42.49 -34.45
CA GLN A 8 -3.13 41.98 -33.98
C GLN A 8 -3.20 41.34 -32.59
N THR A 9 -4.00 41.90 -31.68
CA THR A 9 -4.21 41.34 -30.34
C THR A 9 -4.93 39.99 -30.40
N LEU A 10 -5.93 39.86 -31.27
CA LEU A 10 -6.64 38.60 -31.46
C LEU A 10 -5.77 37.54 -32.14
N GLU A 11 -4.97 37.92 -33.14
CA GLU A 11 -4.02 37.01 -33.80
C GLU A 11 -2.96 36.48 -32.84
N THR A 12 -2.41 37.35 -32.00
CA THR A 12 -1.42 36.95 -30.98
C THR A 12 -2.03 36.04 -29.91
N SER A 13 -3.25 36.35 -29.46
CA SER A 13 -4.01 35.49 -28.53
C SER A 13 -4.30 34.11 -29.15
N LEU A 14 -4.72 34.06 -30.41
CA LEU A 14 -5.02 32.81 -31.10
C LEU A 14 -3.76 31.94 -31.30
N ARG A 15 -2.63 32.57 -31.66
CA ARG A 15 -1.32 31.88 -31.71
C ARG A 15 -0.92 31.35 -30.34
N HIS A 16 -1.12 32.13 -29.29
CA HIS A 16 -0.83 31.70 -27.91
C HIS A 16 -1.67 30.48 -27.52
N THR A 17 -2.98 30.52 -27.77
CA THR A 17 -3.89 29.39 -27.48
C THR A 17 -3.51 28.14 -28.26
N ARG A 18 -3.20 28.26 -29.56
CA ARG A 18 -2.73 27.11 -30.37
C ARG A 18 -1.42 26.53 -29.85
N ASN A 19 -0.47 27.38 -29.46
CA ASN A 19 0.79 26.92 -28.89
C ASN A 19 0.60 26.21 -27.54
N ALA A 20 -0.30 26.73 -26.68
CA ALA A 20 -0.67 26.07 -25.43
C ALA A 20 -1.34 24.72 -25.69
N GLN A 21 -2.27 24.65 -26.64
CA GLN A 21 -2.93 23.42 -27.06
C GLN A 21 -1.91 22.37 -27.54
N ASN A 22 -0.99 22.74 -28.44
CA ASN A 22 0.02 21.81 -28.95
C ASN A 22 0.93 21.27 -27.84
N ARG A 23 1.29 22.09 -26.84
CA ARG A 23 2.06 21.65 -25.68
C ARG A 23 1.29 20.64 -24.83
N LEU A 24 -0.01 20.85 -24.64
CA LEU A 24 -0.85 19.92 -23.88
C LEU A 24 -1.04 18.59 -24.62
N ILE A 25 -1.20 18.62 -25.95
CA ILE A 25 -1.28 17.41 -26.78
C ILE A 25 0.02 16.59 -26.68
N ALA A 26 1.18 17.23 -26.74
CA ALA A 26 2.46 16.54 -26.58
C ALA A 26 2.59 15.86 -25.21
N ARG A 27 2.25 16.58 -24.13
CA ARG A 27 2.24 16.02 -22.76
C ARG A 27 1.25 14.89 -22.57
N LEU A 28 0.09 14.97 -23.23
CA LEU A 28 -0.89 13.88 -23.21
C LEU A 28 -0.30 12.61 -23.85
N GLY A 29 0.36 12.74 -25.00
CA GLY A 29 1.03 11.61 -25.65
C GLY A 29 2.16 11.01 -24.81
N GLU A 30 2.96 11.83 -24.12
CA GLU A 30 3.98 11.36 -23.18
C GLU A 30 3.35 10.55 -22.03
N ALA A 31 2.28 11.07 -21.41
CA ALA A 31 1.58 10.37 -20.33
C ALA A 31 0.92 9.07 -20.81
N GLU A 32 0.34 9.05 -22.02
CA GLU A 32 -0.23 7.84 -22.62
C GLU A 32 0.83 6.76 -22.84
N ASN A 33 2.04 7.16 -23.29
CA ASN A 33 3.17 6.24 -23.42
C ASN A 33 3.66 5.70 -22.07
N GLU A 34 3.77 6.55 -21.04
CA GLU A 34 4.13 6.10 -19.69
C GLU A 34 3.11 5.09 -19.14
N VAL A 35 1.81 5.33 -19.37
CA VAL A 35 0.76 4.39 -18.99
C VAL A 35 0.88 3.06 -19.75
N ALA A 36 1.26 3.08 -21.02
CA ALA A 36 1.49 1.86 -21.79
C ALA A 36 2.66 1.05 -21.23
N LEU A 37 3.77 1.70 -20.87
CA LEU A 37 4.93 1.05 -20.25
C LEU A 37 4.59 0.44 -18.89
N LEU A 38 3.88 1.18 -18.03
CA LEU A 38 3.46 0.67 -16.71
C LEU A 38 2.54 -0.56 -16.85
N ARG A 39 1.69 -0.61 -17.87
CA ARG A 39 0.85 -1.79 -18.14
C ARG A 39 1.68 -3.00 -18.53
N GLU A 40 2.72 -2.81 -19.35
CA GLU A 40 3.64 -3.88 -19.71
C GLU A 40 4.43 -4.38 -18.49
N GLU A 41 4.92 -3.48 -17.64
CA GLU A 41 5.60 -3.83 -16.40
C GLU A 41 4.71 -4.62 -15.43
N ILE A 42 3.45 -4.19 -15.25
CA ILE A 42 2.47 -4.94 -14.44
C ILE A 42 2.26 -6.34 -15.00
N GLN A 43 2.09 -6.47 -16.32
CA GLN A 43 1.92 -7.78 -16.96
C GLN A 43 3.14 -8.68 -16.76
N ALA A 44 4.36 -8.12 -16.83
CA ALA A 44 5.59 -8.86 -16.53
C ALA A 44 5.65 -9.32 -15.06
N LEU A 45 5.23 -8.47 -14.12
CA LEU A 45 5.15 -8.81 -12.71
C LEU A 45 4.08 -9.89 -12.42
N GLU A 46 2.93 -9.83 -13.08
CA GLU A 46 1.89 -10.87 -12.95
C GLU A 46 2.39 -12.23 -13.45
N ASN A 47 3.13 -12.26 -14.57
CA ASN A 47 3.72 -13.49 -15.09
C ASN A 47 4.76 -14.09 -14.14
N THR A 48 5.64 -13.25 -13.57
CA THR A 48 6.64 -13.73 -12.61
C THR A 48 5.99 -14.18 -11.30
N SER A 49 4.96 -13.47 -10.81
CA SER A 49 4.16 -13.89 -9.65
C SER A 49 3.54 -15.27 -9.88
N ALA A 50 2.87 -15.49 -11.01
CA ALA A 50 2.28 -16.78 -11.35
C ALA A 50 3.31 -17.92 -11.40
N GLN A 51 4.51 -17.67 -11.95
CA GLN A 51 5.61 -18.64 -11.93
C GLN A 51 6.09 -18.96 -10.51
N THR A 52 6.20 -17.94 -9.64
CA THR A 52 6.59 -18.14 -8.25
C THR A 52 5.55 -18.91 -7.45
N GLU A 53 4.25 -18.67 -7.70
CA GLU A 53 3.17 -19.44 -7.07
C GLU A 53 3.24 -20.91 -7.44
N LEU A 54 3.41 -21.23 -8.73
CA LEU A 54 3.60 -22.60 -9.19
C LEU A 54 4.86 -23.25 -8.60
N THR A 55 5.94 -22.49 -8.47
CA THR A 55 7.17 -22.97 -7.85
C THR A 55 6.94 -23.30 -6.38
N ILE A 56 6.26 -22.42 -5.63
CA ILE A 56 5.89 -22.64 -4.24
C ILE A 56 4.99 -23.87 -4.10
N ASP A 57 3.98 -24.00 -4.95
CA ASP A 57 3.07 -25.16 -4.93
C ASP A 57 3.83 -26.47 -5.21
N SER A 58 4.76 -26.47 -6.16
CA SER A 58 5.59 -27.64 -6.45
C SER A 58 6.48 -28.04 -5.28
N LEU A 59 7.10 -27.08 -4.59
CA LEU A 59 7.90 -27.30 -3.38
C LEU A 59 7.04 -27.80 -2.22
N LEU A 60 5.83 -27.25 -2.03
CA LEU A 60 4.91 -27.71 -1.00
C LEU A 60 4.45 -29.15 -1.26
N VAL A 61 4.18 -29.52 -2.51
CA VAL A 61 3.87 -30.90 -2.90
C VAL A 61 5.06 -31.82 -2.67
N GLU A 62 6.28 -31.40 -3.01
CA GLU A 62 7.50 -32.16 -2.77
C GLU A 62 7.75 -32.38 -1.27
N LEU A 63 7.61 -31.33 -0.45
CA LEU A 63 7.72 -31.43 1.01
C LEU A 63 6.62 -32.30 1.63
N ARG A 64 5.39 -32.20 1.13
CA ARG A 64 4.24 -32.98 1.62
C ARG A 64 4.26 -34.45 1.16
N SER A 65 4.90 -34.75 0.03
CA SER A 65 5.11 -36.12 -0.46
C SER A 65 6.40 -36.76 0.07
N GLY A 66 7.34 -35.96 0.58
CA GLY A 66 8.57 -36.40 1.25
C GLY A 66 8.42 -36.86 2.71
N GLU A 67 7.22 -36.82 3.28
CA GLU A 67 6.98 -37.14 4.70
C GLU A 67 6.91 -38.66 4.99
N ARG A 68 7.82 -39.44 4.39
CA ARG A 68 8.21 -40.80 4.83
C ARG A 68 9.65 -41.16 4.43
N ALA A 69 10.64 -40.31 4.71
CA ALA A 69 12.00 -40.79 4.97
C ALA A 69 12.89 -39.70 5.57
N ALA A 70 13.35 -39.97 6.80
CA ALA A 70 14.65 -39.60 7.35
C ALA A 70 15.06 -38.10 7.40
N ALA A 71 15.09 -37.60 8.64
CA ALA A 71 16.11 -36.76 9.28
C ALA A 71 16.83 -35.67 8.43
N PRO A 72 16.93 -34.42 8.94
CA PRO A 72 17.44 -33.29 8.17
C PRO A 72 18.93 -33.48 7.88
N LYS A 73 19.27 -33.74 6.61
CA LYS A 73 20.60 -33.50 6.08
C LYS A 73 20.76 -31.99 5.89
N LYS A 74 21.83 -31.46 6.46
CA LYS A 74 22.30 -30.09 6.27
C LYS A 74 22.37 -29.78 4.77
N LEU A 75 21.46 -28.93 4.29
CA LEU A 75 21.65 -28.24 3.01
C LEU A 75 22.75 -27.20 3.24
N ARG A 76 23.94 -27.53 2.76
CA ARG A 76 25.03 -26.57 2.54
C ARG A 76 24.59 -25.68 1.38
N ILE A 77 24.42 -24.40 1.67
CA ILE A 77 24.40 -23.36 0.64
C ILE A 77 25.87 -23.15 0.28
N ASP A 78 26.26 -23.59 -0.92
CA ASP A 78 27.53 -23.21 -1.53
C ASP A 78 27.39 -21.76 -2.02
N ASP A 79 27.70 -20.81 -1.15
CA ASP A 79 27.95 -19.42 -1.51
C ASP A 79 29.38 -19.32 -2.08
N GLU A 80 29.54 -19.61 -3.37
CA GLU A 80 30.72 -19.21 -4.14
C GLU A 80 30.66 -17.70 -4.42
N TYR A 81 31.11 -16.88 -3.47
CA TYR A 81 31.73 -15.59 -3.76
C TYR A 81 32.88 -15.34 -2.78
N GLU A 82 34.09 -15.50 -3.30
CA GLU A 82 35.36 -15.18 -2.64
C GLU A 82 35.40 -13.73 -2.14
N VAL A 83 35.54 -13.53 -0.83
CA VAL A 83 36.17 -12.31 -0.29
C VAL A 83 37.09 -12.68 0.86
N ASN A 84 38.39 -12.54 0.57
CA ASN A 84 39.51 -12.48 1.50
C ASN A 84 39.18 -11.88 2.88
N ARG A 85 39.41 -12.63 3.96
CA ARG A 85 40.02 -12.09 5.19
C ARG A 85 40.60 -13.17 6.08
N ALA A 86 41.79 -12.83 6.58
CA ALA A 86 42.77 -13.66 7.27
C ALA A 86 42.28 -14.33 8.57
N GLU A 87 42.82 -15.53 8.79
CA GLU A 87 43.43 -16.06 10.02
C GLU A 87 42.83 -15.66 11.39
N THR A 88 42.38 -16.64 12.17
CA THR A 88 43.12 -17.14 13.34
C THR A 88 42.36 -18.30 14.01
N GLN A 89 43.10 -19.38 14.27
CA GLN A 89 42.71 -20.61 14.94
C GLN A 89 42.49 -20.42 16.44
N THR A 90 41.66 -21.27 17.07
CA THR A 90 41.86 -21.95 18.39
C THR A 90 40.51 -22.53 18.86
N SER A 91 40.27 -23.84 18.72
CA SER A 91 40.55 -24.93 19.68
C SER A 91 39.64 -24.99 20.92
N ALA A 92 38.77 -26.01 20.92
CA ALA A 92 38.36 -26.91 22.02
C ALA A 92 37.83 -26.34 23.37
N ILE A 93 36.74 -26.93 23.88
CA ILE A 93 36.69 -27.75 25.12
C ILE A 93 35.24 -28.13 25.49
N PHE A 94 35.17 -29.30 26.11
CA PHE A 94 34.10 -30.17 26.59
C PHE A 94 33.30 -29.62 27.82
N ARG A 95 31.94 -29.76 27.81
CA ARG A 95 30.94 -30.16 28.86
C ARG A 95 31.06 -29.68 30.35
N PRO A 96 30.05 -29.88 31.24
CA PRO A 96 28.58 -29.74 31.20
C PRO A 96 27.95 -29.06 32.47
N ARG A 97 26.61 -28.89 32.45
CA ARG A 97 25.64 -28.94 33.59
C ARG A 97 25.57 -27.77 34.61
N GLY A 98 24.40 -27.11 34.65
CA GLY A 98 23.94 -26.27 35.76
C GLY A 98 22.44 -26.02 35.68
N VAL A 99 21.70 -26.55 36.66
CA VAL A 99 20.25 -26.47 36.86
C VAL A 99 19.93 -25.18 37.61
N VAL A 100 18.99 -24.35 37.13
CA VAL A 100 18.05 -23.61 37.98
C VAL A 100 16.76 -23.33 37.19
N ASP A 101 15.64 -23.82 37.74
CA ASP A 101 14.25 -23.49 37.37
C ASP A 101 13.96 -21.99 37.50
N PHE A 102 13.03 -21.46 36.71
CA PHE A 102 11.88 -20.68 37.21
C PHE A 102 10.89 -20.39 36.04
N THR A 103 9.70 -20.98 36.17
CA THR A 103 8.36 -20.48 35.77
C THR A 103 8.01 -20.27 34.29
N GLU A 104 7.12 -21.16 33.83
CA GLU A 104 5.85 -20.84 33.16
C GLU A 104 5.79 -19.58 32.28
N ARG A 105 5.68 -19.80 30.96
CA ARG A 105 4.51 -19.33 30.21
C ARG A 105 4.32 -20.16 28.95
N ASN A 106 3.47 -21.16 29.13
CA ASN A 106 2.66 -21.77 28.11
C ASN A 106 1.99 -20.67 27.26
N SER A 107 2.37 -20.55 25.99
CA SER A 107 1.62 -19.81 24.97
C SER A 107 1.91 -20.40 23.61
N THR A 108 1.55 -21.68 23.49
CA THR A 108 1.10 -22.28 22.23
C THR A 108 -0.14 -21.50 21.79
N VAL A 109 0.07 -20.38 21.13
CA VAL A 109 -1.01 -19.61 20.50
C VAL A 109 -1.16 -20.09 19.08
N SER A 110 -1.91 -21.18 18.94
CA SER A 110 -2.55 -21.57 17.70
C SER A 110 -3.89 -20.82 17.62
N TYR A 111 -3.91 -19.66 16.97
CA TYR A 111 -5.13 -19.14 16.36
C TYR A 111 -4.93 -19.32 14.85
N ILE A 112 -5.36 -20.44 14.25
CA ILE A 112 -6.68 -20.55 13.62
C ILE A 112 -7.15 -19.19 13.08
N ASN A 113 -6.84 -18.98 11.80
CA ASN A 113 -7.73 -18.42 10.78
C ASN A 113 -8.28 -17.00 11.01
N GLN A 114 -7.57 -16.00 10.48
CA GLN A 114 -8.20 -14.79 9.95
C GLN A 114 -7.30 -14.10 8.90
N HIS A 115 -7.52 -14.47 7.65
CA HIS A 115 -6.95 -13.83 6.45
C HIS A 115 -7.47 -12.39 6.27
N ARG A 116 -7.11 -11.44 7.15
CA ARG A 116 -7.21 -10.00 6.89
C ARG A 116 -5.99 -9.28 7.45
N SER A 117 -5.02 -9.06 6.58
CA SER A 117 -3.87 -8.18 6.82
C SER A 117 -4.38 -6.76 7.12
N VAL A 118 -4.33 -6.35 8.38
CA VAL A 118 -4.59 -4.95 8.77
C VAL A 118 -3.58 -4.06 8.03
N PRO A 119 -4.01 -3.09 7.22
CA PRO A 119 -3.08 -2.24 6.47
C PRO A 119 -2.12 -1.51 7.42
N THR A 120 -0.83 -1.63 7.17
CA THR A 120 0.22 -0.96 7.95
C THR A 120 0.10 0.55 7.80
N ARG A 121 0.22 1.27 8.93
CA ARG A 121 0.28 2.74 8.95
C ARG A 121 1.61 3.17 8.32
N MET A 122 1.57 3.86 7.19
CA MET A 122 2.79 4.39 6.56
C MET A 122 3.04 5.81 7.08
N VAL A 123 4.13 5.98 7.83
CA VAL A 123 4.56 7.27 8.37
C VAL A 123 5.48 7.93 7.34
N GLY A 124 5.21 9.19 6.99
CA GLY A 124 6.13 9.99 6.16
C GLY A 124 5.80 10.08 4.66
N ARG A 125 4.58 9.74 4.23
CA ARG A 125 4.19 9.92 2.82
C ARG A 125 4.02 11.40 2.47
N GLU A 126 4.68 11.86 1.41
CA GLU A 126 4.42 13.17 0.82
C GLU A 126 3.04 13.22 0.17
N PRO A 127 2.32 14.35 0.24
CA PRO A 127 0.98 14.45 -0.32
C PRO A 127 1.04 14.41 -1.85
N LEU A 128 0.47 13.36 -2.46
CA LEU A 128 0.37 13.26 -3.92
C LEU A 128 -0.58 14.32 -4.48
N THR A 129 -1.59 14.70 -3.71
CA THR A 129 -2.58 15.72 -4.09
C THR A 129 -2.95 16.58 -2.88
N GLN A 130 -3.52 17.77 -3.11
CA GLN A 130 -4.03 18.66 -2.04
C GLN A 130 -5.56 18.56 -1.88
N ARG A 131 -6.17 17.46 -2.31
CA ARG A 131 -7.63 17.30 -2.39
C ARG A 131 -8.37 17.53 -1.05
N PHE A 132 -7.70 17.23 0.05
CA PHE A 132 -8.24 17.23 1.40
C PHE A 132 -7.62 18.30 2.31
N SER A 133 -6.80 19.22 1.78
CA SER A 133 -6.14 20.27 2.57
C SER A 133 -7.13 21.14 3.36
N ASP A 134 -8.23 21.51 2.71
CA ASP A 134 -9.23 22.45 3.25
C ASP A 134 -10.51 21.75 3.76
N ARG A 135 -10.47 20.42 3.88
CA ARG A 135 -11.64 19.62 4.25
C ARG A 135 -11.48 19.04 5.66
N THR A 136 -12.62 18.90 6.33
CA THR A 136 -12.66 18.19 7.62
C THR A 136 -12.46 16.69 7.44
N ILE A 137 -11.98 16.00 8.49
CA ILE A 137 -11.76 14.55 8.48
C ILE A 137 -13.03 13.80 8.00
N THR A 138 -14.19 14.17 8.52
CA THR A 138 -15.46 13.52 8.19
C THR A 138 -15.85 13.72 6.72
N GLN A 139 -15.66 14.93 6.18
CA GLN A 139 -15.92 15.19 4.76
C GLN A 139 -15.01 14.37 3.85
N SER A 140 -13.72 14.32 4.15
CA SER A 140 -12.75 13.58 3.35
C SER A 140 -12.97 12.06 3.45
N CYS A 141 -13.22 11.52 4.65
CA CYS A 141 -13.58 10.11 4.82
C CYS A 141 -14.89 9.73 4.11
N THR A 142 -15.87 10.65 4.02
CA THR A 142 -17.10 10.42 3.25
C THR A 142 -16.78 10.17 1.78
N LEU A 143 -15.89 10.97 1.19
CA LEU A 143 -15.47 10.81 -0.21
C LEU A 143 -14.70 9.51 -0.40
N LEU A 144 -13.74 9.21 0.48
CA LEU A 144 -12.93 8.00 0.40
C LEU A 144 -13.77 6.72 0.51
N LEU A 145 -14.70 6.66 1.45
CA LEU A 145 -15.59 5.49 1.62
C LEU A 145 -16.57 5.33 0.45
N ARG A 146 -17.06 6.45 -0.12
CA ARG A 146 -17.89 6.41 -1.33
C ARG A 146 -17.13 5.94 -2.56
N GLU A 147 -15.88 6.39 -2.72
CA GLU A 147 -15.03 6.01 -3.85
C GLU A 147 -14.56 4.57 -3.77
N ALA A 148 -14.21 4.11 -2.56
CA ALA A 148 -13.80 2.74 -2.36
C ALA A 148 -14.96 1.74 -2.48
N GLY A 149 -16.20 2.17 -2.20
CA GLY A 149 -17.39 1.31 -2.26
C GLY A 149 -17.35 0.13 -1.29
N ARG A 150 -16.44 0.15 -0.31
CA ARG A 150 -16.22 -0.91 0.68
C ARG A 150 -15.84 -0.31 2.03
N PRO A 151 -16.01 -1.05 3.14
CA PRO A 151 -15.51 -0.63 4.43
C PRO A 151 -13.99 -0.47 4.41
N LEU A 152 -13.49 0.59 5.05
CA LEU A 152 -12.06 0.89 5.14
C LEU A 152 -11.60 0.90 6.59
N HIS A 153 -10.41 0.35 6.82
CA HIS A 153 -9.75 0.41 8.11
C HIS A 153 -9.18 1.82 8.37
N VAL A 154 -9.11 2.25 9.62
CA VAL A 154 -8.64 3.58 10.02
C VAL A 154 -7.20 3.85 9.55
N ASN A 155 -6.34 2.84 9.51
CA ASN A 155 -4.98 2.99 8.97
C ASN A 155 -4.99 3.27 7.47
N GLU A 156 -5.90 2.62 6.73
CA GLU A 156 -6.05 2.83 5.29
C GLU A 156 -6.60 4.23 5.02
N LEU A 157 -7.64 4.64 5.76
CA LEU A 157 -8.17 6.00 5.73
C LEU A 157 -7.09 7.04 6.04
N TYR A 158 -6.27 6.81 7.07
CA TYR A 158 -5.15 7.68 7.40
C TYR A 158 -4.16 7.84 6.24
N ASN A 159 -3.74 6.73 5.64
CA ASN A 159 -2.80 6.75 4.51
C ASN A 159 -3.39 7.52 3.32
N LEU A 160 -4.67 7.33 3.01
CA LEU A 160 -5.38 8.02 1.93
C LEU A 160 -5.58 9.51 2.21
N LEU A 161 -5.86 9.88 3.46
CA LEU A 161 -6.01 11.28 3.88
C LEU A 161 -4.69 12.03 3.75
N ILE A 162 -3.57 11.44 4.19
CA ILE A 162 -2.23 12.03 4.02
C ILE A 162 -1.87 12.13 2.54
N ALA A 163 -2.11 11.06 1.76
CA ALA A 163 -1.87 11.07 0.32
C ALA A 163 -2.68 12.17 -0.40
N GLY A 164 -3.87 12.50 0.12
CA GLY A 164 -4.70 13.59 -0.36
C GLY A 164 -4.43 14.97 0.28
N GLY A 165 -3.33 15.13 1.02
CA GLY A 165 -2.89 16.44 1.50
C GLY A 165 -3.44 16.86 2.87
N MET A 166 -4.12 15.96 3.58
CA MET A 166 -4.60 16.23 4.92
C MET A 166 -3.44 16.20 5.92
N LYS A 167 -3.29 17.29 6.69
CA LYS A 167 -2.29 17.41 7.75
C LYS A 167 -2.92 17.16 9.10
N PHE A 168 -2.37 16.23 9.86
CA PHE A 168 -2.75 15.99 11.25
C PHE A 168 -1.78 16.68 12.19
N LYS A 169 -2.30 17.45 13.15
CA LYS A 169 -1.48 18.17 14.14
C LYS A 169 -1.16 17.35 15.39
N GLY A 170 -1.82 16.20 15.61
CA GLY A 170 -1.70 15.39 16.82
C GLY A 170 -0.92 14.09 16.62
N ASN A 171 -0.38 13.56 17.71
CA ASN A 171 0.44 12.33 17.71
C ASN A 171 -0.34 11.06 17.31
N ASN A 172 -1.65 11.07 17.54
CA ASN A 172 -2.54 9.91 17.33
C ASN A 172 -3.64 10.20 16.29
N PRO A 173 -3.28 10.36 15.00
CA PRO A 173 -4.25 10.71 13.95
C PRO A 173 -5.27 9.61 13.69
N THR A 174 -4.92 8.34 13.88
CA THR A 174 -5.85 7.20 13.76
C THR A 174 -6.97 7.25 14.80
N ILE A 175 -6.64 7.60 16.05
CA ILE A 175 -7.65 7.81 17.10
C ILE A 175 -8.55 8.99 16.72
N SER A 176 -7.96 10.11 16.27
CA SER A 176 -8.73 11.28 15.83
C SER A 176 -9.70 10.94 14.70
N ILE A 177 -9.29 10.13 13.72
CA ILE A 177 -10.15 9.65 12.64
C ILE A 177 -11.26 8.77 13.21
N ALA A 178 -10.92 7.73 13.98
CA ALA A 178 -11.90 6.79 14.53
C ALA A 178 -12.97 7.50 15.38
N VAL A 179 -12.57 8.43 16.25
CA VAL A 179 -13.49 9.23 17.07
C VAL A 179 -14.35 10.15 16.21
N SER A 180 -13.78 10.79 15.19
CA SER A 180 -14.53 11.68 14.28
C SER A 180 -15.61 10.92 13.52
N LEU A 181 -15.31 9.70 13.07
CA LEU A 181 -16.27 8.83 12.40
C LEU A 181 -17.32 8.30 13.36
N SER A 182 -16.92 7.89 14.56
CA SER A 182 -17.84 7.33 15.57
C SER A 182 -18.87 8.34 16.08
N ARG A 183 -18.56 9.64 16.04
CA ARG A 183 -19.47 10.72 16.45
C ARG A 183 -20.50 11.09 15.36
N ASN A 184 -20.34 10.60 14.13
CA ASN A 184 -21.16 11.00 13.00
C ASN A 184 -22.01 9.82 12.52
N ALA A 185 -23.34 9.97 12.60
CA ALA A 185 -24.33 8.94 12.28
C ALA A 185 -24.28 8.42 10.82
N ARG A 186 -23.57 9.12 9.92
CA ARG A 186 -23.36 8.66 8.54
C ARG A 186 -22.39 7.49 8.43
N PHE A 187 -21.60 7.23 9.47
CA PHE A 187 -20.64 6.13 9.48
C PHE A 187 -21.08 5.07 10.47
N GLN A 188 -20.88 3.81 10.08
CA GLN A 188 -21.11 2.66 10.93
C GLN A 188 -19.80 1.92 11.12
N LYS A 189 -19.52 1.57 12.37
CA LYS A 189 -18.41 0.68 12.70
C LYS A 189 -18.85 -0.75 12.36
N VAL A 190 -18.17 -1.35 11.38
CA VAL A 190 -18.46 -2.73 10.94
C VAL A 190 -17.54 -3.74 11.60
N ASP A 191 -16.31 -3.33 11.94
CA ASP A 191 -15.29 -4.15 12.58
C ASP A 191 -14.39 -3.27 13.49
N PRO A 192 -13.54 -3.86 14.34
CA PRO A 192 -12.53 -3.11 15.10
C PRO A 192 -11.66 -2.25 14.17
N GLY A 193 -11.76 -0.92 14.31
CA GLY A 193 -11.00 0.01 13.48
C GLY A 193 -11.47 0.11 12.02
N THR A 194 -12.60 -0.47 11.64
CA THR A 194 -13.12 -0.43 10.26
C THR A 194 -14.48 0.25 10.22
N PHE A 195 -14.62 1.20 9.30
CA PHE A 195 -15.82 2.01 9.14
C PHE A 195 -16.38 1.86 7.73
N ASP A 196 -17.69 1.87 7.64
CA ASP A 196 -18.45 1.93 6.40
C ASP A 196 -19.39 3.15 6.42
N ILE A 197 -19.86 3.55 5.25
CA ILE A 197 -20.83 4.64 5.11
C ILE A 197 -22.25 4.06 5.02
N VAL A 198 -23.15 4.51 5.90
CA VAL A 198 -24.53 4.00 6.05
C VAL A 198 -25.46 4.45 4.93
N MET A 199 -24.92 4.88 3.79
CA MET A 199 -25.74 5.40 2.69
C MET A 199 -26.46 4.28 1.94
N ARG A 200 -27.55 3.80 2.54
CA ARG A 200 -28.73 3.36 1.78
C ARG A 200 -29.36 4.60 1.14
N GLU A 201 -29.52 4.54 -0.18
CA GLU A 201 -30.48 5.35 -0.96
C GLU A 201 -30.18 6.83 -1.30
N ALA A 202 -29.00 7.15 -1.84
CA ALA A 202 -28.86 8.37 -2.67
C ALA A 202 -28.48 8.10 -4.13
N GLY A 203 -28.09 6.87 -4.49
CA GLY A 203 -27.68 6.51 -5.85
C GLY A 203 -28.69 5.66 -6.65
N ARG A 204 -29.77 5.17 -6.04
CA ARG A 204 -30.77 4.31 -6.73
C ARG A 204 -31.93 5.05 -7.41
N LYS A 205 -31.99 6.38 -7.34
CA LYS A 205 -33.05 7.20 -7.97
C LYS A 205 -32.54 8.05 -9.14
N ALA A 206 -31.55 7.57 -9.88
CA ALA A 206 -31.06 8.22 -11.11
C ALA A 206 -30.84 7.20 -12.25
N SER A 207 -31.77 6.25 -12.40
CA SER A 207 -31.95 5.45 -13.62
C SER A 207 -33.43 5.25 -13.87
#